data_AF-A0A916U2L7-F1
#
_entry.id   AF-A0A916U2L7-F1
#
_cell.length_a   1.000
_cell.length_b   1.000
_cell.length_c   1.000
_cell.angle_alpha   90.00
_cell.angle_beta   90.00
_cell.angle_gamma   90.00
#
_symmetry.space_group_name_H-M   'P 1'
#
loop_
_entity.id
_entity.type
_entity.pdbx_description
1 polymer ?
#
loop_
_entity_poly.entity_id
_entity_poly.type
_entity_poly.pdbx_seq_one_letter_code
_entity_poly.pdbx_strand_id
1 'polypeptide(L)'
;MPVTTTADNADRYTALMRVGYEHDGRAIYRQSFAMIRAEADLTRFPESEAHAVVRMIHACGDTQLTDDIAFSTGVVDAARAALQAGAPILADTHMVASGVTRTRLPADNDVICTLRDARTPGLAAELGTTRTAAAVELWRDHLDGAIVAIGNAPTALFHLLEMIDNGAPMPAAIVGGPVGFVGAIESKEALIAHPGRVPHIVVRGRRGGSAITAAAVNAIASTEL
;
A
#
# COMPACT_ATOMS: atom_id res chain seq x y z
N MET A 1 -29.63 -1.47 20.05
CA MET A 1 -29.67 -1.53 18.57
C MET A 1 -30.93 -2.28 18.20
N PRO A 2 -31.92 -1.68 17.50
CA PRO A 2 -33.11 -2.41 17.10
C PRO A 2 -32.71 -3.46 16.05
N VAL A 3 -33.06 -4.71 16.29
CA VAL A 3 -32.85 -5.81 15.34
C VAL A 3 -33.89 -5.64 14.24
N THR A 4 -33.46 -5.32 13.02
CA THR A 4 -34.32 -5.31 11.83
C THR A 4 -34.97 -6.67 11.65
N THR A 5 -36.28 -6.69 11.41
CA THR A 5 -37.04 -7.93 11.25
C THR A 5 -36.77 -8.55 9.87
N THR A 6 -36.97 -9.86 9.73
CA THR A 6 -36.77 -10.58 8.47
C THR A 6 -37.61 -10.03 7.31
N ALA A 7 -38.82 -9.53 7.59
CA ALA A 7 -39.69 -8.91 6.60
C ALA A 7 -39.15 -7.56 6.09
N ASP A 8 -38.60 -6.74 7.00
CA ASP A 8 -37.99 -5.45 6.66
C ASP A 8 -36.73 -5.62 5.80
N ASN A 9 -35.99 -6.72 6.01
CA ASN A 9 -34.86 -7.08 5.15
C ASN A 9 -35.30 -7.54 3.75
N ALA A 10 -36.41 -8.26 3.61
CA ALA A 10 -36.92 -8.74 2.33
C ALA A 10 -37.44 -7.60 1.44
N ASP A 11 -38.14 -6.63 2.03
CA ASP A 11 -38.63 -5.45 1.33
C ASP A 11 -37.46 -4.57 0.85
N ARG A 12 -36.45 -4.35 1.73
CA ARG A 12 -35.22 -3.65 1.36
C ARG A 12 -34.44 -4.35 0.26
N TYR A 13 -34.31 -5.67 0.32
CA TYR A 13 -33.64 -6.45 -0.73
C TYR A 13 -34.36 -6.28 -2.07
N THR A 14 -35.69 -6.42 -2.09
CA THR A 14 -36.49 -6.29 -3.30
C THR A 14 -36.39 -4.88 -3.89
N ALA A 15 -36.40 -3.85 -3.04
CA ALA A 15 -36.21 -2.47 -3.48
C ALA A 15 -34.82 -2.25 -4.11
N LEU A 16 -33.76 -2.76 -3.49
CA LEU A 16 -32.39 -2.64 -4.01
C LEU A 16 -32.19 -3.38 -5.34
N MET A 17 -32.76 -4.58 -5.48
CA MET A 17 -32.67 -5.36 -6.72
C MET A 17 -33.41 -4.70 -7.91
N ARG A 18 -34.37 -3.80 -7.65
CA ARG A 18 -35.05 -3.02 -8.69
C ARG A 18 -34.20 -1.88 -9.24
N VAL A 19 -33.18 -1.42 -8.51
CA VAL A 19 -32.31 -0.31 -8.92
C VAL A 19 -31.39 -0.72 -10.10
N GLY A 20 -31.25 -2.02 -10.37
CA GLY A 20 -30.29 -2.54 -11.36
C GLY A 20 -28.85 -2.30 -10.91
N TYR A 21 -27.89 -3.00 -11.52
CA TYR A 21 -26.47 -2.76 -11.27
C TYR A 21 -25.67 -2.87 -12.57
N GLU A 22 -24.58 -2.11 -12.66
CA GLU A 22 -23.67 -2.15 -13.81
C GLU A 22 -22.96 -3.51 -13.88
N HIS A 23 -22.80 -4.03 -15.10
CA HIS A 23 -22.16 -5.33 -15.36
C HIS A 23 -20.83 -5.18 -16.11
N ASP A 24 -20.56 -4.02 -16.73
CA ASP A 24 -19.28 -3.73 -17.37
C ASP A 24 -18.25 -3.26 -16.33
N GLY A 25 -17.28 -4.12 -16.01
CA GLY A 25 -16.19 -3.80 -15.10
C GLY A 25 -15.40 -2.54 -15.48
N ARG A 26 -15.19 -2.27 -16.77
CA ARG A 26 -14.51 -1.05 -17.22
C ARG A 26 -15.37 0.19 -16.98
N ALA A 27 -16.68 0.09 -17.19
CA ALA A 27 -17.61 1.16 -16.88
C ALA A 27 -17.63 1.45 -15.37
N ILE A 28 -17.62 0.42 -14.52
CA ILE A 28 -17.53 0.55 -13.06
C ILE A 28 -16.25 1.28 -12.65
N TYR A 29 -15.08 0.88 -13.16
CA TYR A 29 -13.82 1.55 -12.85
C TYR A 29 -13.83 3.02 -13.28
N ARG A 30 -14.29 3.30 -14.49
CA ARG A 30 -14.39 4.67 -15.02
C ARG A 30 -15.31 5.55 -14.17
N GLN A 31 -16.49 5.04 -13.80
CA GLN A 31 -17.44 5.76 -12.95
C GLN A 31 -16.89 5.95 -11.54
N SER A 32 -16.28 4.92 -10.95
CA SER A 32 -15.69 4.99 -9.61
C SER A 32 -14.58 6.03 -9.53
N PHE A 33 -13.63 6.04 -10.47
CA PHE A 33 -12.57 7.04 -10.48
C PHE A 33 -13.06 8.45 -10.80
N ALA A 34 -14.14 8.60 -11.58
CA ALA A 34 -14.77 9.89 -11.80
C ALA A 34 -15.39 10.44 -10.50
N MET A 35 -16.11 9.60 -9.75
CA MET A 35 -16.66 9.98 -8.44
C MET A 35 -15.57 10.35 -7.44
N ILE A 36 -14.52 9.54 -7.33
CA ILE A 36 -13.39 9.83 -6.43
C ILE A 36 -12.76 11.19 -6.75
N ARG A 37 -12.53 11.50 -8.03
CA ARG A 37 -11.96 12.80 -8.44
C ARG A 37 -12.89 13.98 -8.19
N ALA A 38 -14.21 13.75 -8.15
CA ALA A 38 -15.19 14.78 -7.83
C ALA A 38 -15.33 15.03 -6.32
N GLU A 39 -15.07 14.02 -5.50
CA GLU A 39 -15.32 14.06 -4.06
C GLU A 39 -14.07 14.26 -3.20
N ALA A 40 -12.88 13.84 -3.67
CA ALA A 40 -11.63 13.93 -2.92
C ALA A 40 -10.89 15.25 -3.20
N ASP A 41 -10.35 15.89 -2.15
CA ASP A 41 -9.46 17.04 -2.30
C ASP A 41 -8.05 16.57 -2.72
N LEU A 42 -7.75 16.71 -4.01
CA LEU A 42 -6.47 16.32 -4.59
C LEU A 42 -5.53 17.52 -4.81
N THR A 43 -5.91 18.72 -4.40
CA THR A 43 -5.23 19.99 -4.80
C THR A 43 -3.77 20.06 -4.38
N ARG A 44 -3.39 19.39 -3.29
CA ARG A 44 -2.02 19.37 -2.77
C ARG A 44 -1.10 18.34 -3.42
N PHE A 45 -1.62 17.45 -4.27
CA PHE A 45 -0.83 16.38 -4.88
C PHE A 45 -0.42 16.78 -6.30
N PRO A 46 0.86 16.62 -6.68
CA PRO A 46 1.22 16.62 -8.10
C PRO A 46 0.51 15.47 -8.83
N GLU A 47 0.42 15.57 -10.16
CA GLU A 47 -0.39 14.66 -10.99
C GLU A 47 -0.06 13.18 -10.76
N SER A 48 1.23 12.84 -10.66
CA SER A 48 1.70 11.47 -10.47
C SER A 48 1.25 10.90 -9.11
N GLU A 49 1.39 11.67 -8.03
CA GLU A 49 0.94 11.32 -6.69
C GLU A 49 -0.58 11.29 -6.60
N ALA A 50 -1.29 12.23 -7.22
CA ALA A 50 -2.74 12.25 -7.28
C ALA A 50 -3.28 10.96 -7.92
N HIS A 51 -2.64 10.47 -8.99
CA HIS A 51 -2.99 9.19 -9.62
C HIS A 51 -2.87 8.01 -8.64
N ALA A 52 -1.79 7.95 -7.86
CA ALA A 52 -1.63 6.92 -6.83
C ALA A 52 -2.70 7.03 -5.73
N VAL A 53 -2.94 8.24 -5.23
CA VAL A 53 -3.91 8.52 -4.17
C VAL A 53 -5.34 8.18 -4.59
N VAL A 54 -5.74 8.45 -5.83
CA VAL A 54 -7.06 8.03 -6.36
C VAL A 54 -7.24 6.51 -6.29
N ARG A 55 -6.21 5.73 -6.63
CA ARG A 55 -6.29 4.26 -6.57
C ARG A 55 -6.29 3.77 -5.12
N MET A 56 -5.58 4.45 -4.22
CA MET A 56 -5.63 4.17 -2.79
C MET A 56 -7.02 4.40 -2.20
N ILE A 57 -7.67 5.53 -2.55
CA ILE A 57 -9.05 5.84 -2.16
C ILE A 57 -10.02 4.77 -2.70
N HIS A 58 -9.90 4.39 -3.96
CA HIS A 58 -10.72 3.35 -4.55
C HIS A 58 -10.63 2.02 -3.77
N ALA A 59 -9.44 1.68 -3.27
CA ALA A 59 -9.22 0.43 -2.54
C ALA A 59 -9.80 0.43 -1.12
N CYS A 60 -10.04 1.59 -0.50
CA CYS A 60 -10.63 1.68 0.84
C CYS A 60 -12.04 2.28 0.88
N GLY A 61 -12.51 2.88 -0.21
CA GLY A 61 -13.82 3.54 -0.28
C GLY A 61 -13.93 4.81 0.56
N ASP A 62 -12.82 5.49 0.85
CA ASP A 62 -12.76 6.65 1.75
C ASP A 62 -12.04 7.82 1.08
N THR A 63 -12.79 8.82 0.63
CA THR A 63 -12.27 10.03 -0.03
C THR A 63 -11.51 10.93 0.92
N GLN A 64 -11.71 10.81 2.24
CA GLN A 64 -10.97 11.56 3.27
C GLN A 64 -9.59 10.94 3.54
N LEU A 65 -9.19 9.90 2.80
CA LEU A 65 -7.83 9.37 2.88
C LEU A 65 -6.78 10.44 2.53
N THR A 66 -7.15 11.41 1.68
CA THR A 66 -6.31 12.53 1.26
C THR A 66 -5.71 13.29 2.43
N ASP A 67 -6.40 13.40 3.56
CA ASP A 67 -5.92 14.17 4.72
C ASP A 67 -4.71 13.50 5.41
N ASP A 68 -4.61 12.17 5.29
CA ASP A 68 -3.58 11.39 5.95
C ASP A 68 -2.40 11.03 5.04
N ILE A 69 -2.40 11.38 3.74
CA ILE A 69 -1.28 10.98 2.87
C ILE A 69 -0.01 11.81 3.16
N ALA A 70 1.06 11.16 3.61
CA ALA A 70 2.40 11.75 3.59
C ALA A 70 3.16 11.24 2.38
N PHE A 71 3.81 12.13 1.64
CA PHE A 71 4.60 11.74 0.48
C PHE A 71 5.85 12.62 0.32
N SER A 72 6.89 12.04 -0.28
CA SER A 72 8.07 12.77 -0.76
C SER A 72 7.81 13.28 -2.18
N THR A 73 8.19 14.52 -2.49
CA THR A 73 7.99 15.09 -3.83
C THR A 73 8.67 14.24 -4.91
N GLY A 74 7.92 13.83 -5.94
CA GLY A 74 8.44 13.05 -7.07
C GLY A 74 8.62 11.55 -6.78
N VAL A 75 8.13 11.06 -5.63
CA VAL A 75 8.29 9.65 -5.23
C VAL A 75 7.63 8.70 -6.21
N VAL A 76 6.46 9.06 -6.76
CA VAL A 76 5.74 8.18 -7.68
C VAL A 76 6.48 8.05 -9.01
N ASP A 77 7.02 9.13 -9.54
CA ASP A 77 7.80 9.10 -10.78
C ASP A 77 9.12 8.34 -10.59
N ALA A 78 9.81 8.55 -9.46
CA ALA A 78 11.03 7.81 -9.13
C ALA A 78 10.76 6.30 -8.98
N ALA A 79 9.70 5.94 -8.25
CA ALA A 79 9.30 4.55 -8.06
C ALA A 79 8.87 3.89 -9.38
N ARG A 80 8.16 4.63 -10.24
CA ARG A 80 7.76 4.16 -11.57
C ARG A 80 8.99 3.89 -12.45
N ALA A 81 9.96 4.80 -12.45
CA ALA A 81 11.20 4.62 -13.20
C ALA A 81 11.98 3.39 -12.71
N ALA A 82 12.05 3.16 -11.40
CA ALA A 82 12.67 1.96 -10.84
C ALA A 82 11.96 0.67 -11.30
N LEU A 83 10.62 0.63 -11.28
CA LEU A 83 9.87 -0.51 -11.80
C LEU A 83 10.11 -0.73 -13.31
N GLN A 84 10.13 0.34 -14.11
CA GLN A 84 10.44 0.25 -15.54
C GLN A 84 11.86 -0.28 -15.80
N ALA A 85 12.80 -0.01 -14.89
CA ALA A 85 14.15 -0.55 -14.92
C ALA A 85 14.27 -2.00 -14.37
N GLY A 86 13.17 -2.62 -13.95
CA GLY A 86 13.14 -3.99 -13.46
C GLY A 86 13.29 -4.14 -11.94
N ALA A 87 13.21 -3.06 -11.16
CA ALA A 87 13.32 -3.15 -9.70
C ALA A 87 12.27 -4.09 -9.09
N PRO A 88 12.61 -4.86 -8.04
CA PRO A 88 11.67 -5.75 -7.37
C PRO A 88 10.72 -4.97 -6.46
N ILE A 89 9.59 -5.60 -6.15
CA ILE A 89 8.65 -5.16 -5.12
C ILE A 89 8.82 -6.05 -3.89
N LEU A 90 9.15 -5.47 -2.75
CA LEU A 90 9.37 -6.17 -1.49
C LEU A 90 8.17 -5.98 -0.56
N ALA A 91 7.37 -7.02 -0.36
CA ALA A 91 6.12 -6.95 0.36
C ALA A 91 6.20 -7.58 1.77
N ASP A 92 5.75 -6.84 2.79
CA ASP A 92 5.76 -7.29 4.18
C ASP A 92 4.87 -8.52 4.43
N THR A 93 3.82 -8.68 3.63
CA THR A 93 2.82 -9.74 3.75
C THR A 93 2.40 -10.29 2.40
N HIS A 94 1.95 -11.55 2.39
CA HIS A 94 1.41 -12.17 1.19
C HIS A 94 0.11 -11.51 0.70
N MET A 95 -0.64 -10.84 1.57
CA MET A 95 -1.80 -10.05 1.16
C MET A 95 -1.40 -8.86 0.29
N VAL A 96 -0.33 -8.13 0.67
CA VAL A 96 0.22 -7.06 -0.19
C VAL A 96 0.71 -7.64 -1.50
N ALA A 97 1.54 -8.69 -1.43
CA ALA A 97 2.10 -9.33 -2.63
C ALA A 97 1.03 -9.84 -3.60
N SER A 98 -0.04 -10.44 -3.10
CA SER A 98 -1.14 -10.97 -3.92
C SER A 98 -2.04 -9.87 -4.49
N GLY A 99 -2.07 -8.68 -3.88
CA GLY A 99 -2.79 -7.53 -4.41
C GLY A 99 -2.09 -6.84 -5.58
N VAL A 100 -0.80 -7.12 -5.81
CA VAL A 100 -0.06 -6.58 -6.96
C VAL A 100 -0.55 -7.26 -8.24
N THR A 101 -1.11 -6.46 -9.14
CA THR A 101 -1.65 -6.94 -10.41
C THR A 101 -0.51 -7.16 -11.40
N ARG A 102 -0.15 -8.43 -11.62
CA ARG A 102 1.00 -8.81 -12.46
C ARG A 102 0.99 -8.21 -13.87
N THR A 103 -0.18 -8.14 -14.50
CA THR A 103 -0.33 -7.57 -15.85
C THR A 103 -0.11 -6.06 -15.93
N ARG A 104 0.00 -5.36 -14.79
CA ARG A 104 0.30 -3.92 -14.73
C ARG A 104 1.78 -3.63 -14.52
N LEU A 105 2.60 -4.66 -14.27
CA LEU A 105 4.04 -4.48 -14.05
C LEU A 105 4.72 -4.12 -15.38
N PRO A 106 5.54 -3.06 -15.43
CA PRO A 106 6.13 -2.56 -16.67
C PRO A 106 7.29 -3.42 -17.20
N ALA A 107 7.86 -4.27 -16.35
CA ALA A 107 8.90 -5.24 -16.68
C ALA A 107 8.59 -6.58 -16.00
N ASP A 108 9.52 -7.55 -16.08
CA ASP A 108 9.45 -8.79 -15.31
C ASP A 108 9.85 -8.53 -13.84
N ASN A 109 9.10 -7.63 -13.18
CA ASN A 109 9.37 -7.22 -11.80
C ASN A 109 8.99 -8.35 -10.84
N ASP A 110 9.97 -8.81 -10.06
CA ASP A 110 9.70 -9.73 -8.96
C ASP A 110 8.79 -9.07 -7.91
N VAL A 111 7.89 -9.86 -7.33
CA VAL A 111 7.12 -9.46 -6.14
C VAL A 111 7.43 -10.47 -5.06
N ILE A 112 8.27 -10.06 -4.13
CA ILE A 112 8.93 -10.91 -3.13
C ILE A 112 8.24 -10.70 -1.79
N CYS A 113 7.86 -11.80 -1.13
CA CYS A 113 7.42 -11.79 0.26
C CYS A 113 8.07 -12.96 1.00
N THR A 114 8.95 -12.64 1.94
CA THR A 114 9.76 -13.60 2.70
C THR A 114 9.11 -14.01 4.02
N LEU A 115 7.87 -13.59 4.27
CA LEU A 115 7.15 -13.90 5.51
C LEU A 115 6.96 -15.41 5.74
N ARG A 116 6.85 -16.20 4.66
CA ARG A 116 6.78 -17.67 4.69
C ARG A 116 8.09 -18.37 4.34
N ASP A 117 9.20 -17.64 4.25
CA ASP A 117 10.52 -18.27 4.08
C ASP A 117 10.82 -19.17 5.29
N ALA A 118 11.38 -20.34 5.04
CA ALA A 118 11.69 -21.33 6.08
C ALA A 118 12.67 -20.79 7.15
N ARG A 119 13.49 -19.79 6.79
CA ARG A 119 14.45 -19.13 7.68
C ARG A 119 13.79 -18.12 8.63
N THR A 120 12.66 -17.53 8.25
CA THR A 120 12.03 -16.42 8.98
C THR A 120 11.69 -16.74 10.44
N PRO A 121 11.12 -17.92 10.80
CA PRO A 121 10.86 -18.25 12.21
C PRO A 121 12.13 -18.33 13.06
N GLY A 122 13.23 -18.87 12.50
CA GLY A 122 14.52 -18.95 13.18
C GLY A 122 15.13 -17.57 13.40
N LEU A 123 15.14 -16.73 12.36
CA LEU A 123 15.61 -15.34 12.45
C LEU A 123 14.80 -14.52 13.46
N ALA A 124 13.48 -14.69 13.50
CA ALA A 124 12.63 -14.00 14.46
C ALA A 124 12.98 -14.35 15.92
N ALA A 125 13.28 -15.64 16.18
CA ALA A 125 13.70 -16.10 17.50
C ALA A 125 15.10 -15.57 17.87
N GLU A 126 16.05 -15.60 16.92
CA GLU A 126 17.42 -15.10 17.12
C GLU A 126 17.45 -13.60 17.43
N LEU A 127 16.67 -12.82 16.68
CA LEU A 127 16.60 -11.36 16.81
C LEU A 127 15.65 -10.89 17.91
N GLY A 128 14.89 -11.80 18.53
CA GLY A 128 13.89 -11.44 19.56
C GLY A 128 12.77 -10.53 19.03
N THR A 129 12.39 -10.68 17.75
CA THR A 129 11.46 -9.79 17.06
C THR A 129 10.30 -10.56 16.39
N THR A 130 9.37 -9.83 15.77
CA THR A 130 8.26 -10.43 15.02
C THR A 130 8.73 -11.08 13.72
N ARG A 131 8.01 -12.09 13.24
CA ARG A 131 8.30 -12.73 11.93
C ARG A 131 8.33 -11.74 10.76
N THR A 132 7.44 -10.74 10.77
CA THR A 132 7.39 -9.72 9.72
C THR A 132 8.61 -8.80 9.74
N ALA A 133 9.13 -8.45 10.92
CA ALA A 133 10.38 -7.71 11.04
C ALA A 133 11.59 -8.55 10.62
N ALA A 134 11.72 -9.77 11.13
CA ALA A 134 12.81 -10.68 10.76
C ALA A 134 12.81 -11.04 9.27
N ALA A 135 11.65 -11.08 8.61
CA ALA A 135 11.55 -11.32 7.17
C ALA A 135 12.22 -10.22 6.34
N VAL A 136 12.30 -8.98 6.85
CA VAL A 136 12.96 -7.85 6.18
C VAL A 136 14.47 -8.08 6.05
N GLU A 137 15.10 -8.81 6.97
CA GLU A 137 16.51 -9.20 6.85
C GLU A 137 16.81 -9.97 5.57
N LEU A 138 15.83 -10.76 5.10
CA LEU A 138 15.94 -11.54 3.88
C LEU A 138 15.78 -10.69 2.60
N TRP A 139 15.58 -9.39 2.72
CA TRP A 139 15.48 -8.46 1.59
C TRP A 139 16.81 -7.78 1.24
N ARG A 140 17.86 -7.91 2.05
CA ARG A 140 19.11 -7.13 1.91
C ARG A 140 19.67 -7.14 0.49
N ASP A 141 19.75 -8.30 -0.13
CA ASP A 141 20.30 -8.48 -1.48
C ASP A 141 19.40 -7.90 -2.59
N HIS A 142 18.16 -7.55 -2.25
CA HIS A 142 17.15 -7.02 -3.17
C HIS A 142 16.76 -5.56 -2.85
N LEU A 143 17.29 -4.96 -1.78
CA LEU A 143 16.74 -3.71 -1.24
C LEU A 143 17.14 -2.47 -2.06
N ASP A 144 18.32 -2.49 -2.66
CA ASP A 144 18.84 -1.33 -3.42
C ASP A 144 17.92 -0.99 -4.59
N GLY A 145 17.37 0.23 -4.58
CA GLY A 145 16.44 0.69 -5.63
C GLY A 145 15.09 -0.02 -5.67
N ALA A 146 14.75 -0.88 -4.70
CA ALA A 146 13.48 -1.60 -4.68
C ALA A 146 12.27 -0.72 -4.34
N ILE A 147 11.08 -1.22 -4.66
CA ILE A 147 9.83 -0.69 -4.14
C ILE A 147 9.42 -1.50 -2.92
N VAL A 148 9.56 -0.93 -1.74
CA VAL A 148 9.19 -1.59 -0.50
C VAL A 148 7.73 -1.30 -0.18
N ALA A 149 6.91 -2.33 -0.06
CA ALA A 149 5.47 -2.26 0.14
C ALA A 149 5.08 -2.81 1.52
N ILE A 150 4.88 -1.92 2.50
CA ILE A 150 4.55 -2.30 3.88
C ILE A 150 3.11 -1.91 4.18
N GLY A 151 2.22 -2.90 4.15
CA GLY A 151 0.79 -2.67 4.32
C GLY A 151 0.21 -3.17 5.63
N ASN A 152 0.92 -3.99 6.40
CA ASN A 152 0.38 -4.64 7.58
C ASN A 152 1.20 -4.38 8.84
N ALA A 153 2.51 -4.60 8.81
CA ALA A 153 3.31 -4.75 10.01
C ALA A 153 4.11 -3.50 10.37
N PRO A 154 3.75 -2.76 11.44
CA PRO A 154 4.56 -1.62 11.91
C PRO A 154 5.98 -2.01 12.28
N THR A 155 6.16 -3.22 12.82
CA THR A 155 7.47 -3.76 13.19
C THR A 155 8.37 -4.00 11.98
N ALA A 156 7.81 -4.34 10.81
CA ALA A 156 8.60 -4.45 9.58
C ALA A 156 9.11 -3.08 9.13
N LEU A 157 8.30 -2.03 9.28
CA LEU A 157 8.72 -0.67 8.94
C LEU A 157 9.81 -0.17 9.90
N PHE A 158 9.63 -0.32 11.22
CA PHE A 158 10.69 0.03 12.17
C PHE A 158 12.01 -0.69 11.87
N HIS A 159 11.94 -2.02 11.70
CA HIS A 159 13.13 -2.83 11.44
C HIS A 159 13.83 -2.43 10.13
N LEU A 160 13.06 -2.09 9.08
CA LEU A 160 13.63 -1.57 7.84
C LEU A 160 14.38 -0.24 8.04
N LEU A 161 13.83 0.68 8.83
CA LEU A 161 14.49 1.95 9.13
C LEU A 161 15.79 1.70 9.92
N GLU A 162 15.77 0.82 10.91
CA GLU A 162 16.96 0.40 11.65
C GLU A 162 18.01 -0.23 10.73
N MET A 163 17.60 -1.04 9.75
CA MET A 163 18.51 -1.60 8.74
C MET A 163 19.17 -0.50 7.90
N ILE A 164 18.40 0.50 7.45
CA ILE A 164 18.90 1.64 6.67
C ILE A 164 19.88 2.47 7.51
N ASP A 165 19.57 2.77 8.77
CA ASP A 165 20.46 3.48 9.69
C ASP A 165 21.78 2.72 9.91
N ASN A 166 21.74 1.40 9.86
CA ASN A 166 22.90 0.52 9.95
C ASN A 166 23.61 0.28 8.59
N GLY A 167 23.30 1.07 7.56
CA GLY A 167 24.00 1.06 6.28
C GLY A 167 23.47 0.07 5.25
N ALA A 168 22.25 -0.46 5.42
CA ALA A 168 21.59 -1.19 4.34
C ALA A 168 21.33 -0.28 3.12
N PRO A 169 21.25 -0.84 1.90
CA PRO A 169 20.92 -0.07 0.71
C PRO A 169 19.58 0.67 0.82
N MET A 170 19.45 1.77 0.08
CA MET A 170 18.24 2.58 0.07
C MET A 170 17.24 2.05 -0.96
N PRO A 171 15.97 1.82 -0.59
CA PRO A 171 14.93 1.54 -1.58
C PRO A 171 14.64 2.80 -2.42
N ALA A 172 14.14 2.61 -3.64
CA ALA A 172 13.67 3.70 -4.47
C ALA A 172 12.42 4.37 -3.90
N ALA A 173 11.55 3.60 -3.24
CA ALA A 173 10.43 4.12 -2.46
C ALA A 173 9.92 3.13 -1.41
N ILE A 174 9.42 3.65 -0.30
CA ILE A 174 8.57 2.93 0.65
C ILE A 174 7.10 3.35 0.43
N VAL A 175 6.26 2.38 0.12
CA VAL A 175 4.88 2.57 -0.33
C VAL A 175 3.93 1.86 0.62
N GLY A 176 2.83 2.54 0.93
CA GLY A 176 1.82 2.00 1.82
C GLY A 176 2.19 2.17 3.28
N GLY A 177 1.16 2.24 4.10
CA GLY A 177 1.30 2.40 5.53
C GLY A 177 0.81 1.14 6.24
N PRO A 178 1.57 0.59 7.21
CA PRO A 178 1.02 -0.45 8.08
C PRO A 178 -0.24 0.08 8.79
N VAL A 179 -1.28 -0.74 8.79
CA VAL A 179 -2.52 -0.50 9.54
C VAL A 179 -2.34 -0.99 10.98
N GLY A 180 -2.92 -0.29 11.95
CA GLY A 180 -2.95 -0.83 13.30
C GLY A 180 -3.21 0.19 14.38
N PHE A 181 -3.38 -0.32 15.59
CA PHE A 181 -3.62 0.47 16.79
C PHE A 181 -2.38 0.62 17.68
N VAL A 182 -1.34 -0.16 17.42
CA VAL A 182 -0.08 -0.19 18.18
C VAL A 182 1.07 -0.11 17.18
N GLY A 183 1.95 0.90 17.33
CA GLY A 183 3.15 1.08 16.52
C GLY A 183 2.90 1.60 15.10
N ALA A 184 1.67 1.53 14.56
CA ALA A 184 1.37 1.97 13.20
C ALA A 184 1.64 3.46 13.01
N ILE A 185 1.14 4.31 13.92
CA ILE A 185 1.35 5.76 13.84
C ILE A 185 2.85 6.05 13.94
N GLU A 186 3.48 5.49 14.96
CA GLU A 186 4.86 5.76 15.34
C GLU A 186 5.84 5.32 14.24
N SER A 187 5.65 4.14 13.65
CA SER A 187 6.51 3.64 12.56
C SER A 187 6.45 4.52 11.32
N LYS A 188 5.26 5.03 10.98
CA LYS A 188 5.06 5.89 9.81
C LYS A 188 5.58 7.30 10.05
N GLU A 189 5.37 7.85 11.25
CA GLU A 189 5.97 9.15 11.60
C GLU A 189 7.49 9.06 11.68
N ALA A 190 8.06 7.93 12.12
CA ALA A 190 9.50 7.69 12.07
C ALA A 190 10.04 7.69 10.63
N LEU A 191 9.33 7.04 9.69
CA LEU A 191 9.66 7.09 8.26
C LEU A 191 9.61 8.52 7.72
N ILE A 192 8.53 9.26 8.03
CA ILE A 192 8.32 10.63 7.54
C ILE A 192 9.41 11.57 8.08
N ALA A 193 9.80 11.41 9.33
CA ALA A 193 10.81 12.22 10.00
C ALA A 193 12.26 11.75 9.76
N HIS A 194 12.46 10.67 8.99
CA HIS A 194 13.75 10.02 8.86
C HIS A 194 14.82 10.98 8.25
N PRO A 195 15.99 11.15 8.90
CA PRO A 195 16.99 12.14 8.47
C PRO A 195 17.60 11.84 7.10
N GLY A 196 17.68 10.55 6.73
CA GLY A 196 18.10 10.10 5.40
C GLY A 196 17.12 10.43 4.26
N ARG A 197 15.96 11.05 4.55
CA ARG A 197 14.93 11.42 3.56
C ARG A 197 14.51 10.25 2.69
N VAL A 198 14.18 9.12 3.31
CA VAL A 198 13.75 7.90 2.61
C VAL A 198 12.50 8.23 1.78
N PRO A 199 12.53 8.06 0.44
CA PRO A 199 11.40 8.39 -0.41
C PRO A 199 10.19 7.54 -0.02
N HIS A 200 9.04 8.18 0.18
CA HIS A 200 7.85 7.46 0.63
C HIS A 200 6.53 8.04 0.12
N ILE A 201 5.50 7.21 0.08
CA ILE A 201 4.09 7.59 0.02
C ILE A 201 3.27 6.67 0.93
N VAL A 202 2.80 7.21 2.06
CA VAL A 202 2.18 6.44 3.15
C VAL A 202 0.94 7.13 3.69
N VAL A 203 0.08 6.35 4.36
CA VAL A 203 -1.11 6.85 5.07
C VAL A 203 -0.75 7.06 6.53
N ARG A 204 -0.76 8.28 7.05
CA ARG A 204 -0.56 8.60 8.47
C ARG A 204 -1.66 7.98 9.36
N GLY A 205 -1.51 8.12 10.68
CA GLY A 205 -2.53 7.65 11.62
C GLY A 205 -2.62 6.13 11.69
N ARG A 206 -3.81 5.60 12.01
CA ARG A 206 -4.04 4.14 12.13
C ARG A 206 -4.42 3.48 10.81
N ARG A 207 -4.91 4.27 9.86
CA ARG A 207 -5.33 3.82 8.53
C ARG A 207 -4.12 3.31 7.74
N GLY A 208 -4.38 2.45 6.76
CA GLY A 208 -3.36 1.74 6.01
C GLY A 208 -3.93 0.41 5.53
N GLY A 209 -3.08 -0.58 5.33
CA GLY A 209 -3.55 -1.93 5.00
C GLY A 209 -3.03 -2.41 3.66
N SER A 210 -3.14 -3.72 3.46
CA SER A 210 -2.64 -4.38 2.25
C SER A 210 -3.34 -3.90 0.98
N ALA A 211 -4.65 -3.61 1.04
CA ALA A 211 -5.41 -3.13 -0.13
C ALA A 211 -4.94 -1.76 -0.61
N ILE A 212 -4.83 -0.78 0.30
CA ILE A 212 -4.31 0.56 -0.01
C ILE A 212 -2.88 0.47 -0.55
N THR A 213 -2.04 -0.34 0.09
CA THR A 213 -0.63 -0.51 -0.29
C THR A 213 -0.48 -1.10 -1.68
N ALA A 214 -1.18 -2.20 -1.96
CA ALA A 214 -1.17 -2.83 -3.28
C ALA A 214 -1.76 -1.91 -4.36
N ALA A 215 -2.81 -1.13 -4.03
CA ALA A 215 -3.38 -0.16 -4.96
C ALA A 215 -2.41 0.96 -5.33
N ALA A 216 -1.64 1.46 -4.36
CA ALA A 216 -0.57 2.43 -4.61
C ALA A 216 0.50 1.83 -5.55
N VAL A 217 1.00 0.62 -5.26
CA VAL A 217 1.96 -0.08 -6.13
C VAL A 217 1.41 -0.26 -7.55
N ASN A 218 0.15 -0.70 -7.69
CA ASN A 218 -0.49 -0.89 -9.00
C ASN A 218 -0.65 0.42 -9.80
N ALA A 219 -0.80 1.56 -9.12
CA ALA A 219 -0.89 2.89 -9.75
C ALA A 219 0.48 3.45 -10.15
N ILE A 220 1.52 3.10 -9.39
CA ILE A 220 2.92 3.41 -9.73
C ILE A 220 3.35 2.58 -10.93
N ALA A 221 3.01 1.28 -10.96
CA ALA A 221 3.41 0.36 -12.03
C ALA A 221 2.83 0.71 -13.41
N SER A 222 1.59 1.22 -13.48
CA SER A 222 0.93 1.58 -14.74
C SER A 222 0.04 2.81 -14.58
N THR A 223 0.05 3.69 -15.58
CA THR A 223 -0.84 4.88 -15.69
C THR A 223 -2.21 4.55 -16.26
N GLU A 224 -2.44 3.32 -16.73
CA GLU A 224 -3.75 2.92 -17.27
C GLU A 224 -4.78 2.84 -16.14
N LEU A 225 -6.00 3.34 -16.39
CA LEU A 225 -7.10 3.27 -15.41
C LEU A 225 -7.56 1.83 -15.18
#